data_AF-A0A0N1HDF3-F1
#
_entry.id   AF-A0A0N1HDF3-F1
#
_cell.length_a   1.000
_cell.length_b   1.000
_cell.length_c   1.000
_cell.angle_alpha   90.00
_cell.angle_beta   90.00
_cell.angle_gamma   90.00
#
_symmetry.space_group_name_H-M   'P 1'
#
loop_
_entity.id
_entity.type
_entity.pdbx_description
1 polymer ?
#
loop_
_entity_poly.entity_id
_entity_poly.type
_entity_poly.pdbx_seq_one_letter_code
_entity_poly.pdbx_strand_id
1 'polypeptide(L)'
;MAQHFVRTGWSSRSSSWHGYEVETSWCQLEVEPIEGPDILLNGVVDPQHFDELGGVLHRLGLSYSLELYKEDDTLVREMHV
;
A
#
# COMPACT_ATOMS: atom_id res chain seq x y z
N MET A 1 -7.90 2.09 -8.38
CA MET A 1 -6.64 2.22 -7.60
C MET A 1 -5.39 1.78 -8.33
N ALA A 2 -5.27 0.54 -8.82
CA ALA A 2 -4.06 0.04 -9.49
C ALA A 2 -3.42 1.00 -10.53
N GLN A 3 -4.23 1.64 -11.38
CA GLN A 3 -3.73 2.59 -12.39
C GLN A 3 -2.97 3.78 -11.80
N HIS A 4 -3.30 4.19 -10.57
CA HIS A 4 -2.62 5.29 -9.89
C HIS A 4 -1.20 4.90 -9.48
N PHE A 5 -1.00 3.69 -8.97
CA PHE A 5 0.32 3.13 -8.68
C PHE A 5 1.15 2.96 -9.97
N VAL A 6 0.52 2.49 -11.05
CA VAL A 6 1.21 2.35 -12.35
C VAL A 6 1.72 3.69 -12.87
N ARG A 7 0.98 4.78 -12.67
CA ARG A 7 1.43 6.15 -13.02
C ARG A 7 2.63 6.61 -12.20
N THR A 8 2.87 6.02 -11.04
CA THR A 8 4.05 6.29 -10.20
C THR A 8 5.18 5.29 -10.43
N GLY A 9 5.13 4.49 -11.50
CA GLY A 9 6.19 3.55 -11.88
C GLY A 9 6.08 2.16 -11.27
N TRP A 10 4.96 1.84 -10.60
CA TRP A 10 4.72 0.51 -10.04
C TRP A 10 4.21 -0.43 -11.13
N SER A 11 4.43 -1.73 -10.98
CA SER A 11 3.73 -2.75 -11.74
C SER A 11 2.40 -3.09 -11.06
N SER A 12 1.45 -3.66 -11.81
CA SER A 12 0.21 -4.16 -11.23
C SER A 12 -0.27 -5.41 -11.96
N ARG A 13 -0.86 -6.33 -11.20
CA ARG A 13 -1.52 -7.54 -11.72
C ARG A 13 -2.82 -7.80 -10.98
N SER A 14 -3.75 -8.49 -11.64
CA SER A 14 -4.94 -9.03 -10.95
C SER A 14 -4.49 -10.10 -9.96
N SER A 15 -4.94 -9.99 -8.72
CA SER A 15 -4.66 -10.96 -7.65
C SER A 15 -5.90 -11.77 -7.28
N SER A 16 -7.09 -11.14 -7.35
CA SER A 16 -8.39 -11.77 -7.17
C SER A 16 -9.43 -11.19 -8.13
N TRP A 17 -10.71 -11.54 -7.93
CA TRP A 17 -11.81 -11.03 -8.76
C TRP A 17 -12.04 -9.52 -8.60
N HIS A 18 -11.74 -8.97 -7.42
CA HIS A 18 -11.91 -7.55 -7.10
C HIS A 18 -10.61 -6.87 -6.61
N GLY A 19 -9.58 -7.67 -6.31
CA GLY A 19 -8.29 -7.20 -5.82
C GLY A 19 -7.23 -7.13 -6.91
N TYR A 20 -6.24 -6.28 -6.67
CA TYR A 20 -5.05 -6.17 -7.49
C TYR A 20 -3.83 -6.14 -6.59
N GLU A 21 -2.74 -6.74 -7.05
CA GLU A 21 -1.43 -6.53 -6.45
C GLU A 21 -0.72 -5.39 -7.19
N VAL A 22 0.02 -4.57 -6.43
CA VAL A 22 0.90 -3.53 -6.95
C VAL A 22 2.31 -3.74 -6.39
N GLU A 23 3.32 -3.60 -7.25
CA GLU A 23 4.70 -3.96 -6.88
C GLU A 23 5.73 -2.94 -7.38
N THR A 24 6.78 -2.73 -6.58
CA THR A 24 8.07 -2.13 -6.95
C THR A 24 9.21 -3.01 -6.44
N SER A 25 10.46 -2.62 -6.71
CA SER A 25 11.63 -3.32 -6.15
C SER A 25 11.70 -3.33 -4.61
N TRP A 26 10.94 -2.47 -3.93
CA TRP A 26 10.99 -2.30 -2.47
C TRP A 26 9.63 -2.51 -1.78
N CYS A 27 8.57 -2.82 -2.52
CA CYS A 27 7.24 -3.00 -1.94
C CYS A 27 6.34 -3.88 -2.80
N GLN A 28 5.55 -4.72 -2.16
CA GLN A 28 4.51 -5.54 -2.77
C GLN A 28 3.27 -5.45 -1.89
N LEU A 29 2.18 -4.90 -2.45
CA LEU A 29 0.93 -4.68 -1.73
C LEU A 29 -0.24 -5.30 -2.47
N GLU A 30 -1.05 -6.03 -1.74
CA GLU A 30 -2.40 -6.41 -2.10
C GLU A 30 -3.33 -5.22 -1.86
N VAL A 31 -4.15 -4.88 -2.86
CA VAL A 31 -5.13 -3.80 -2.82
C VAL A 31 -6.52 -4.44 -2.85
N GLU A 32 -7.19 -4.45 -1.71
CA GLU A 32 -8.48 -5.10 -1.53
C GLU A 32 -9.56 -4.10 -1.13
N PRO A 33 -10.73 -4.08 -1.82
CA PRO A 33 -11.87 -3.34 -1.33
C PRO A 33 -12.39 -4.00 -0.04
N ILE A 34 -12.69 -3.18 0.97
CA ILE A 34 -13.36 -3.62 2.20
C ILE A 34 -14.81 -3.13 2.23
N GLU A 35 -15.58 -3.49 3.26
CA GLU A 35 -16.94 -2.99 3.42
C GLU A 35 -16.93 -1.46 3.56
N GLY A 36 -17.50 -0.77 2.57
CA GLY A 36 -17.58 0.70 2.55
C GLY A 36 -16.78 1.33 1.41
N PRO A 37 -16.45 2.63 1.52
CA PRO A 37 -15.66 3.33 0.50
C PRO A 37 -14.15 3.07 0.61
N ASP A 38 -13.72 2.40 1.68
CA ASP A 38 -12.33 2.26 2.06
C ASP A 38 -11.67 1.05 1.36
N ILE A 39 -10.34 1.09 1.34
CA ILE A 39 -9.49 0.10 0.68
C ILE A 39 -8.44 -0.33 1.69
N LEU A 40 -8.27 -1.64 1.82
CA LEU A 40 -7.18 -2.22 2.59
C LEU A 40 -5.95 -2.39 1.68
N LEU A 41 -4.81 -1.91 2.18
CA LEU A 41 -3.51 -2.20 1.62
C LEU A 41 -2.78 -3.12 2.59
N ASN A 42 -2.38 -4.29 2.13
CA ASN A 42 -1.63 -5.23 2.96
C ASN A 42 -0.48 -5.84 2.18
N GLY A 43 0.67 -6.03 2.81
CA GLY A 43 1.81 -6.66 2.18
C GLY A 43 3.13 -6.27 2.82
N VAL A 44 4.20 -6.33 2.03
CA VAL A 44 5.57 -6.13 2.50
C VAL A 44 6.15 -4.86 1.91
N VAL A 45 6.96 -4.17 2.71
CA VAL A 45 7.67 -2.96 2.32
C VAL A 45 9.05 -2.98 2.95
N ASP A 46 10.07 -2.54 2.21
CA ASP A 46 11.35 -2.21 2.81
C ASP A 46 11.14 -1.06 3.81
N PRO A 47 11.44 -1.24 5.11
CA PRO A 47 11.25 -0.21 6.13
C PRO A 47 11.90 1.14 5.79
N GLN A 48 12.99 1.15 5.02
CA GLN A 48 13.69 2.38 4.62
C GLN A 48 12.87 3.23 3.63
N HIS A 49 11.92 2.61 2.93
CA HIS A 49 11.05 3.25 1.94
C HIS A 49 9.63 3.51 2.46
N PHE A 50 9.37 3.34 3.76
CA PHE A 50 8.05 3.53 4.34
C PHE A 50 7.48 4.94 4.10
N ASP A 51 8.31 5.98 4.23
CA ASP A 51 7.92 7.37 3.94
C ASP A 51 7.64 7.58 2.44
N GLU A 52 8.32 6.84 1.57
CA GLU A 52 8.10 6.88 0.12
C GLU A 52 6.71 6.33 -0.23
N LEU A 53 6.29 5.24 0.42
CA LEU A 53 4.92 4.70 0.30
C LEU A 53 3.87 5.72 0.73
N GLY A 54 4.07 6.36 1.89
CA GLY A 54 3.20 7.46 2.34
C GLY A 54 3.14 8.62 1.34
N GLY A 55 4.28 8.98 0.74
CA GLY A 55 4.36 9.98 -0.32
C GLY A 55 3.60 9.60 -1.59
N VAL A 56 3.60 8.31 -1.97
CA VAL A 56 2.76 7.81 -3.07
C VAL A 56 1.28 8.04 -2.72
N LEU A 57 0.81 7.55 -1.57
CA LEU A 57 -0.61 7.67 -1.17
C LEU A 57 -1.06 9.14 -1.05
N HIS A 58 -0.20 9.99 -0.50
CA HIS A 58 -0.47 11.42 -0.40
C HIS A 58 -0.64 12.08 -1.77
N ARG A 59 0.21 11.74 -2.76
CA ARG A 59 0.06 12.23 -4.15
C ARG A 59 -1.22 11.73 -4.82
N LEU A 60 -1.80 10.64 -4.34
CA LEU A 60 -3.10 10.16 -4.81
C LEU A 60 -4.28 10.90 -4.18
N GLY A 61 -4.02 11.81 -3.23
CA GLY A 61 -5.05 12.60 -2.55
C GLY A 61 -5.90 11.77 -1.59
N LEU A 62 -5.37 10.65 -1.10
CA LEU A 62 -6.05 9.77 -0.17
C LEU A 62 -5.77 10.20 1.28
N SER A 63 -6.79 10.13 2.13
CA SER A 63 -6.58 10.00 3.57
C SER A 63 -6.24 8.55 3.88
N TYR A 64 -5.28 8.32 4.78
CA TYR A 64 -4.80 6.97 5.05
C TYR A 64 -4.23 6.80 6.45
N SER A 65 -4.26 5.55 6.92
CA SER A 65 -3.41 5.05 8.00
C SER A 65 -2.40 4.07 7.41
N LEU A 66 -1.14 4.18 7.79
CA LEU A 66 -0.11 3.19 7.49
C LEU A 66 0.51 2.68 8.77
N GLU A 67 0.62 1.36 8.88
CA GLU A 67 1.23 0.67 10.01
C GLU A 67 2.31 -0.27 9.50
N LEU A 68 3.49 -0.23 10.12
CA LEU A 68 4.61 -1.09 9.82
C LEU A 68 4.87 -2.02 10.98
N TYR A 69 4.79 -3.32 10.72
CA TYR A 69 5.00 -4.37 11.71
C TYR A 69 6.29 -5.13 11.43
N LYS A 70 6.90 -5.68 12.50
CA LYS A 70 7.89 -6.76 12.38
C LYS A 70 7.17 -8.09 12.16
N GLU A 71 7.95 -9.12 11.81
CA GLU A 71 7.46 -10.50 11.67
C GLU A 71 6.80 -11.07 12.94
N ASP A 72 7.12 -10.52 14.12
CA ASP A 72 6.53 -10.92 15.41
C ASP A 72 5.31 -10.08 15.82
N ASP A 73 4.67 -9.41 14.86
CA ASP A 73 3.54 -8.48 15.04
C ASP A 73 3.84 -7.26 15.93
N THR A 74 5.12 -6.98 16.22
CA THR A 74 5.49 -5.75 16.91
C THR A 74 5.33 -4.55 15.99
N LEU A 75 4.45 -3.60 16.35
CA LEU A 75 4.32 -2.31 15.67
C LEU A 75 5.64 -1.51 15.78
N VAL A 76 6.21 -1.18 14.63
CA VAL A 76 7.45 -0.40 14.51
C VAL A 76 7.14 1.08 14.29
N ARG A 77 6.15 1.37 13.45
CA ARG A 77 5.84 2.73 13.02
C ARG A 77 4.40 2.83 12.56
N GLU A 78 3.81 3.98 12.80
CA GLU A 78 2.45 4.33 12.37
C GLU A 78 2.43 5.76 11.82
N MET A 79 1.56 6.03 10.86
CA MET A 79 1.33 7.36 10.29
C MET A 79 -0.14 7.53 9.88
N HIS A 80 -0.70 8.70 10.17
CA HIS A 80 -2.05 9.08 9.76
C HIS A 80 -2.03 10.42 9.03
N VAL A 81 -2.76 10.52 7.92
CA VAL A 81 -2.90 11.74 7.09
C VAL A 81 -4.34 11.94 6.66
#